data_AF-A0A7C6HYJ3-F1
#
_entry.id   AF-A0A7C6HYJ3-F1
#
_cell.length_a   1.000
_cell.length_b   1.000
_cell.length_c   1.000
_cell.angle_alpha   90.00
_cell.angle_beta   90.00
_cell.angle_gamma   90.00
#
_symmetry.space_group_name_H-M   'P 1'
#
loop_
_entity.id
_entity.type
_entity.pdbx_description
1 polymer ?
#
loop_
_entity_poly.entity_id
_entity_poly.type
_entity_poly.pdbx_seq_one_letter_code
_entity_poly.pdbx_strand_id
1 'polypeptide(L)'
;MKRIFTIITLLATIIFAGCTDLDDVYRQLDEQKDKLAALEARLRTVEQLMNSANSEITSIKGLVDAMNKKVSVVSYKELDDKSGYELTMSDGSKITLKHGAKGEKGDQGEKGDQGKKGEDGITPVVNVKRHTDGLLYWTINGEWLLDANGNKVPAEGKNGEDGQQGAPGANGITPLLRINAEFHWEMSLDEGKTWQLVKDADGDPIPAQGPKGDKGKDGQDGDANLTITETDDAII
;
A
#
# COMPACT_ATOMS: atom_id res chain seq x y z
N MET A 1 -52.85 18.02 -44.58
CA MET A 1 -51.82 18.97 -44.10
C MET A 1 -51.77 19.13 -42.58
N LYS A 2 -52.90 19.33 -41.86
CA LYS A 2 -52.89 19.52 -40.40
C LYS A 2 -52.24 18.38 -39.58
N ARG A 3 -52.49 17.10 -39.92
CA ARG A 3 -51.94 15.94 -39.20
C ARG A 3 -50.43 15.69 -39.43
N ILE A 4 -49.90 16.13 -40.56
CA ILE A 4 -48.45 16.02 -40.86
C ILE A 4 -47.68 17.08 -40.08
N PHE A 5 -48.25 18.29 -39.97
CA PHE A 5 -47.68 19.35 -39.12
C PHE A 5 -47.63 18.94 -37.64
N THR A 6 -48.67 18.26 -37.11
CA THR A 6 -48.70 17.83 -35.71
C THR A 6 -47.61 16.79 -35.39
N ILE A 7 -47.31 15.88 -36.33
CA ILE A 7 -46.27 14.85 -36.16
C ILE A 7 -44.87 15.47 -36.22
N ILE A 8 -44.64 16.42 -37.11
CA ILE A 8 -43.36 17.13 -37.22
C ILE A 8 -43.09 17.97 -35.96
N THR A 9 -44.10 18.63 -35.42
CA THR A 9 -43.96 19.36 -34.15
C THR A 9 -43.69 18.45 -32.95
N LEU A 10 -44.28 17.25 -32.91
CA LEU A 10 -44.06 16.28 -31.83
C LEU A 10 -42.64 15.67 -31.90
N LEU A 11 -42.13 15.42 -33.11
CA LEU A 11 -40.77 14.93 -33.33
C LEU A 11 -39.72 15.99 -32.96
N ALA A 12 -39.98 17.27 -33.29
CA ALA A 12 -39.09 18.37 -32.93
C ALA A 12 -38.99 18.58 -31.41
N THR A 13 -40.08 18.43 -30.67
CA THR A 13 -40.07 18.55 -29.19
C THR A 13 -39.28 17.42 -28.51
N ILE A 14 -39.18 16.24 -29.11
CA ILE A 14 -38.38 15.13 -28.58
C ILE A 14 -36.88 15.36 -28.85
N ILE A 15 -36.52 16.05 -29.93
CA ILE A 15 -35.13 16.41 -30.24
C ILE A 15 -34.63 17.52 -29.29
N PHE A 16 -35.48 18.48 -28.91
CA PHE A 16 -35.12 19.54 -27.96
C PHE A 16 -35.03 19.07 -26.49
N ALA A 17 -35.70 17.98 -26.11
CA ALA A 17 -35.55 17.37 -24.78
C ALA A 17 -34.31 16.46 -24.66
N GLY A 18 -33.62 16.18 -25.77
CA GLY A 18 -32.42 15.34 -25.84
C GLY A 18 -31.10 16.07 -25.62
N CYS A 19 -31.12 17.38 -25.40
CA CYS A 19 -29.93 18.17 -25.07
C CYS A 19 -29.72 18.22 -23.55
N THR A 20 -29.53 17.07 -22.90
CA THR A 20 -28.47 17.05 -21.89
C THR A 20 -27.18 17.19 -22.69
N ASP A 21 -26.39 18.24 -22.47
CA ASP A 21 -25.15 18.47 -23.20
C ASP A 21 -24.36 17.16 -23.25
N LEU A 22 -24.28 16.55 -24.43
CA LEU A 22 -23.55 15.30 -24.65
C LEU A 22 -22.09 15.48 -24.20
N ASP A 23 -21.58 16.70 -24.35
CA ASP A 23 -20.30 17.18 -23.86
C ASP A 23 -20.16 17.10 -22.33
N ASP A 24 -21.22 17.39 -21.55
CA ASP A 24 -21.17 17.27 -20.09
C ASP A 24 -21.17 15.80 -19.64
N VAL A 25 -21.88 14.93 -20.36
CA VAL A 25 -21.80 13.47 -20.15
C VAL A 25 -20.41 12.93 -20.47
N TYR A 26 -19.77 13.44 -21.54
CA TYR A 26 -18.43 13.02 -21.94
C TYR A 26 -17.37 13.51 -20.94
N ARG A 27 -17.51 14.73 -20.43
CA ARG A 27 -16.65 15.26 -19.36
C ARG A 27 -16.79 14.47 -18.05
N GLN A 28 -18.00 14.07 -17.68
CA GLN A 28 -18.22 13.19 -16.53
C GLN A 28 -17.61 11.79 -16.75
N LEU A 29 -17.69 11.26 -17.98
CA LEU A 29 -17.09 9.97 -18.33
C LEU A 29 -15.55 10.01 -18.18
N ASP A 30 -14.91 11.07 -18.66
CA ASP A 30 -13.46 11.26 -18.51
C ASP A 30 -13.06 11.44 -17.04
N GLU A 31 -13.82 12.21 -16.26
CA GLU A 31 -13.55 12.36 -14.82
C GLU A 31 -13.69 11.02 -14.05
N GLN A 32 -14.67 10.20 -14.40
CA GLN A 32 -14.83 8.86 -13.81
C GLN A 32 -13.69 7.92 -14.22
N LYS A 33 -13.21 8.01 -15.47
CA LYS A 33 -12.07 7.24 -15.96
C LYS A 33 -10.78 7.59 -15.21
N ASP A 34 -10.54 8.87 -14.96
CA ASP A 34 -9.38 9.33 -14.20
C ASP A 34 -9.44 8.88 -12.73
N LYS A 35 -10.64 8.94 -12.12
CA LYS A 35 -10.86 8.41 -10.75
C LYS A 35 -10.62 6.91 -10.69
N LEU A 36 -11.05 6.16 -11.70
CA LEU A 36 -10.84 4.72 -11.79
C LEU A 36 -9.35 4.39 -11.92
N ALA A 37 -8.62 5.06 -12.81
CA ALA A 37 -7.19 4.87 -12.98
C ALA A 37 -6.41 5.16 -11.69
N ALA A 38 -6.76 6.25 -11.00
CA ALA A 38 -6.17 6.59 -9.70
C ALA A 38 -6.49 5.55 -8.61
N LEU A 39 -7.70 4.98 -8.62
CA LEU A 39 -8.09 3.94 -7.67
C LEU A 39 -7.38 2.62 -7.94
N GLU A 40 -7.23 2.22 -9.20
CA GLU A 40 -6.47 1.03 -9.60
C GLU A 40 -5.00 1.12 -9.20
N ALA A 41 -4.38 2.30 -9.41
CA ALA A 41 -3.01 2.54 -8.96
C ALA A 41 -2.88 2.40 -7.43
N ARG A 42 -3.82 3.00 -6.67
CA ARG A 42 -3.86 2.88 -5.21
C ARG A 42 -4.02 1.45 -4.73
N LEU A 43 -4.88 0.67 -5.38
CA LEU A 43 -5.09 -0.73 -5.03
C LEU A 43 -3.80 -1.54 -5.21
N ARG A 44 -3.09 -1.33 -6.32
CA ARG A 44 -1.78 -1.98 -6.56
C ARG A 44 -0.77 -1.63 -5.47
N THR A 45 -0.68 -0.35 -5.08
CA THR A 45 0.21 0.07 -3.99
C THR A 45 -0.17 -0.60 -2.66
N VAL A 46 -1.46 -0.62 -2.31
CA VAL A 46 -1.98 -1.26 -1.09
C VAL A 46 -1.64 -2.75 -1.05
N GLU A 47 -1.88 -3.46 -2.16
CA GLU A 47 -1.56 -4.88 -2.29
C GLU A 47 -0.05 -5.14 -2.15
N GLN A 48 0.78 -4.31 -2.79
CA GLN A 48 2.23 -4.42 -2.69
C GLN A 48 2.73 -4.19 -1.26
N LEU A 49 2.24 -3.15 -0.57
CA LEU A 49 2.60 -2.84 0.81
C LEU A 49 2.24 -4.00 1.75
N MET A 50 1.02 -4.53 1.64
CA MET A 50 0.57 -5.66 2.44
C MET A 50 1.43 -6.91 2.19
N ASN A 51 1.69 -7.23 0.92
CA ASN A 51 2.50 -8.39 0.55
C ASN A 51 3.94 -8.26 1.00
N SER A 52 4.52 -7.05 0.93
CA SER A 52 5.87 -6.77 1.43
C SER A 52 5.93 -6.97 2.95
N ALA A 53 5.04 -6.32 3.70
CA ALA A 53 5.04 -6.40 5.16
C ALA A 53 4.85 -7.85 5.66
N ASN A 54 3.90 -8.59 5.11
CA ASN A 54 3.67 -9.99 5.50
C ASN A 54 4.80 -10.92 5.06
N SER A 55 5.44 -10.66 3.91
CA SER A 55 6.64 -11.39 3.49
C SER A 55 7.78 -11.16 4.47
N GLU A 56 8.04 -9.92 4.90
CA GLU A 56 9.08 -9.59 5.87
C GLU A 56 8.82 -10.25 7.23
N ILE A 57 7.58 -10.24 7.72
CA ILE A 57 7.20 -10.93 8.96
C ILE A 57 7.48 -12.44 8.86
N THR A 58 7.16 -13.04 7.70
CA THR A 58 7.42 -14.47 7.45
C THR A 58 8.92 -14.77 7.47
N SER A 59 9.73 -13.91 6.85
CA SER A 59 11.18 -14.01 6.87
C SER A 59 11.75 -13.92 8.28
N ILE A 60 11.30 -12.95 9.08
CA ILE A 60 11.70 -12.78 10.48
C ILE A 60 11.34 -14.03 11.28
N LYS A 61 10.13 -14.56 11.12
CA LYS A 61 9.70 -15.79 11.80
C LYS A 61 10.60 -16.97 11.43
N GLY A 62 10.95 -17.13 10.16
CA GLY A 62 11.88 -18.17 9.70
C GLY A 62 13.26 -18.05 10.35
N LEU A 63 13.79 -16.83 10.48
CA LEU A 63 15.07 -16.58 11.13
C LEU A 63 15.03 -16.87 12.64
N VAL A 64 13.93 -16.52 13.31
CA VAL A 64 13.70 -16.86 14.73
C VAL A 64 13.68 -18.38 14.92
N ASP A 65 12.97 -19.10 14.07
CA ASP A 65 12.89 -20.57 14.14
C ASP A 65 14.25 -21.22 13.90
N ALA A 66 15.03 -20.72 12.94
CA ALA A 66 16.38 -21.19 12.68
C ALA A 66 17.31 -20.94 13.87
N MET A 67 17.27 -19.75 14.46
CA MET A 67 18.06 -19.41 15.64
C MET A 67 17.74 -20.34 16.81
N ASN A 68 16.45 -20.61 17.06
CA ASN A 68 16.01 -21.49 18.13
C ASN A 68 16.43 -22.95 17.92
N LYS A 69 16.44 -23.41 16.67
CA LYS A 69 16.95 -24.73 16.29
C LYS A 69 18.48 -24.78 16.16
N LYS A 70 19.19 -23.67 16.40
CA LYS A 70 20.64 -23.53 16.20
C LYS A 70 21.07 -23.85 14.76
N VAL A 71 20.21 -23.55 13.80
CA VAL A 71 20.45 -23.69 12.36
C VAL A 71 21.09 -22.42 11.84
N SER A 72 22.20 -22.55 11.10
CA SER A 72 22.95 -21.42 10.55
C SER A 72 22.68 -21.23 9.06
N VAL A 73 22.86 -20.02 8.55
CA VAL A 73 22.89 -19.77 7.10
C VAL A 73 24.17 -20.38 6.52
N VAL A 74 24.06 -21.12 5.42
CA VAL A 74 25.21 -21.73 4.72
C VAL A 74 25.50 -21.09 3.37
N SER A 75 24.50 -20.55 2.70
CA SER A 75 24.67 -19.80 1.47
C SER A 75 23.50 -18.87 1.21
N TYR A 76 23.66 -17.97 0.25
CA TYR A 76 22.58 -17.12 -0.26
C TYR A 76 22.64 -17.05 -1.79
N LYS A 77 21.49 -16.82 -2.41
CA LYS A 77 21.36 -16.59 -3.85
C LYS A 77 20.46 -15.36 -4.06
N GLU A 78 20.85 -14.43 -4.92
CA GLU A 78 19.96 -13.34 -5.35
C GLU A 78 18.76 -13.92 -6.13
N LEU A 79 17.57 -13.37 -5.87
CA LEU A 79 16.37 -13.75 -6.60
C LEU A 79 16.44 -13.26 -8.05
N ASP A 80 15.85 -14.02 -8.97
CA ASP A 80 15.96 -13.74 -10.40
C ASP A 80 15.34 -12.39 -10.79
N ASP A 81 14.34 -11.93 -10.04
CA ASP A 81 13.68 -10.61 -10.19
C ASP A 81 14.39 -9.48 -9.44
N LYS A 82 15.51 -9.78 -8.78
CA LYS A 82 16.27 -8.87 -7.91
C LYS A 82 15.46 -8.28 -6.76
N SER A 83 14.35 -8.90 -6.37
CA SER A 83 13.51 -8.47 -5.24
C SER A 83 14.09 -8.84 -3.87
N GLY A 84 15.24 -9.52 -3.84
CA GLY A 84 15.91 -9.91 -2.60
C GLY A 84 16.81 -11.13 -2.76
N TYR A 85 16.91 -11.92 -1.68
CA TYR A 85 17.79 -13.10 -1.59
C TYR A 85 17.04 -14.32 -1.06
N GLU A 86 17.39 -15.50 -1.54
CA GLU A 86 17.05 -16.79 -0.92
C GLU A 86 18.25 -17.25 -0.09
N LEU A 87 18.05 -17.40 1.22
CA LEU A 87 19.03 -18.00 2.12
C LEU A 87 18.82 -19.51 2.14
N THR A 88 19.92 -20.26 2.04
CA THR A 88 19.94 -21.70 2.32
C THR A 88 20.51 -21.91 3.71
N MET A 89 19.81 -22.71 4.50
CA MET A 89 20.13 -22.99 5.89
C MET A 89 20.89 -24.32 6.03
N SER A 90 21.58 -24.54 7.15
CA SER A 90 22.40 -25.73 7.38
C SER A 90 21.62 -27.03 7.47
N ASP A 91 20.30 -26.94 7.73
CA ASP A 91 19.36 -28.06 7.71
C ASP A 91 18.72 -28.28 6.33
N GLY A 92 19.12 -27.51 5.32
CA GLY A 92 18.58 -27.55 3.96
C GLY A 92 17.29 -26.76 3.76
N SER A 93 16.73 -26.16 4.82
CA SER A 93 15.59 -25.24 4.69
C SER A 93 15.99 -23.95 3.98
N LYS A 94 14.99 -23.20 3.51
CA LYS A 94 15.18 -21.95 2.75
C LYS A 94 14.36 -20.83 3.35
N ILE A 95 14.96 -19.64 3.40
CA ILE A 95 14.29 -18.40 3.85
C ILE A 95 14.45 -17.36 2.76
N THR A 96 13.34 -16.85 2.25
CA THR A 96 13.34 -15.73 1.30
C THR A 96 13.39 -14.42 2.09
N LEU A 97 14.38 -13.58 1.82
CA LEU A 97 14.49 -12.21 2.30
C LEU A 97 14.16 -11.27 1.14
N LYS A 98 13.00 -10.63 1.16
CA LYS A 98 12.67 -9.57 0.20
C LYS A 98 13.08 -8.22 0.76
N HIS A 99 13.49 -7.29 -0.10
CA HIS A 99 13.56 -5.88 0.27
C HIS A 99 12.22 -5.20 -0.03
N GLY A 100 11.91 -4.16 0.76
CA GLY A 100 10.67 -3.42 0.61
C GLY A 100 10.54 -2.79 -0.77
N ALA A 101 9.32 -2.76 -1.32
CA ALA A 101 9.06 -2.09 -2.57
C ALA A 101 9.45 -0.61 -2.48
N LYS A 102 10.24 -0.12 -3.44
CA LYS A 102 10.51 1.32 -3.57
C LYS A 102 9.18 2.02 -3.83
N GLY A 103 8.78 2.94 -2.94
CA GLY A 103 7.57 3.75 -3.13
C GLY A 103 7.58 4.42 -4.50
N GLU A 104 6.42 4.44 -5.16
CA GLU A 104 6.28 5.11 -6.46
C GLU A 104 6.55 6.60 -6.30
N LYS A 105 7.30 7.17 -7.25
CA LYS A 105 7.48 8.63 -7.34
C LYS A 105 6.13 9.20 -7.76
N GLY A 106 5.53 10.06 -6.93
CA GLY A 106 4.26 10.71 -7.25
C GLY A 106 4.29 11.35 -8.65
N ASP A 107 3.16 11.27 -9.35
CA ASP A 107 3.03 11.74 -10.73
C ASP A 107 3.45 13.21 -10.88
N GLN A 108 4.14 13.51 -11.97
CA GLN A 108 4.34 14.88 -12.42
C GLN A 108 3.03 15.33 -13.09
N GLY A 109 2.37 16.34 -12.50
CA GLY A 109 1.13 16.87 -13.06
C GLY A 109 1.31 17.35 -14.50
N GLU A 110 0.26 17.22 -15.31
CA GLU A 110 0.17 17.88 -16.63
C GLU A 110 0.26 19.41 -16.46
N LYS A 111 0.69 20.09 -17.52
CA LYS A 111 1.03 21.53 -17.55
C LYS A 111 -0.08 22.40 -16.91
N GLY A 112 0.13 22.74 -15.65
CA GLY A 112 -0.71 23.51 -14.73
C GLY A 112 0.01 23.51 -13.36
N ASP A 113 -0.37 24.39 -12.43
CA ASP A 113 0.25 24.40 -11.09
C ASP A 113 0.20 22.99 -10.50
N GLN A 114 1.36 22.38 -10.25
CA GLN A 114 1.46 21.03 -9.72
C GLN A 114 0.69 20.99 -8.38
N GLY A 115 -0.37 20.18 -8.32
CA GLY A 115 -1.04 19.88 -7.04
C GLY A 115 -0.02 19.41 -6.02
N LYS A 116 -0.21 19.73 -4.73
CA LYS A 116 0.74 19.34 -3.68
C LYS A 116 0.93 17.82 -3.71
N LYS A 117 2.18 17.35 -3.69
CA LYS A 117 2.49 15.93 -3.51
C LYS A 117 1.76 15.45 -2.24
N GLY A 118 0.97 14.37 -2.35
CA GLY A 118 0.44 13.69 -1.16
C GLY A 118 1.61 13.21 -0.28
N GLU A 119 1.42 13.20 1.03
CA GLU A 119 2.45 12.67 1.94
C GLU A 119 2.62 11.17 1.69
N ASP A 120 3.84 10.67 1.88
CA ASP A 120 4.10 9.24 1.72
C ASP A 120 3.42 8.48 2.87
N GLY A 121 2.76 7.35 2.57
CA GLY A 121 2.15 6.51 3.61
C GLY A 121 3.21 5.90 4.54
N ILE A 122 2.82 5.60 5.78
CA ILE A 122 3.73 5.01 6.77
C ILE A 122 3.48 3.50 6.80
N THR A 123 4.52 2.70 6.55
CA THR A 123 4.49 1.24 6.72
C THR A 123 4.99 0.88 8.12
N PRO A 124 4.21 0.16 8.95
CA PRO A 124 4.67 -0.32 10.25
C PRO A 124 5.91 -1.20 10.12
N VAL A 125 6.89 -0.97 10.99
CA VAL A 125 8.11 -1.78 11.04
C VAL A 125 7.93 -2.87 12.10
N VAL A 126 7.84 -4.12 11.65
CA VAL A 126 7.73 -5.28 12.55
C VAL A 126 9.11 -5.91 12.75
N ASN A 127 9.45 -6.24 13.99
CA ASN A 127 10.72 -6.86 14.35
C ASN A 127 10.55 -7.78 15.57
N VAL A 128 11.63 -8.37 16.06
CA VAL A 128 11.68 -9.13 17.31
C VAL A 128 12.78 -8.58 18.20
N LYS A 129 12.56 -8.63 19.51
CA LYS A 129 13.52 -8.20 20.51
C LYS A 129 13.56 -9.19 21.68
N ARG A 130 14.76 -9.45 22.17
CA ARG A 130 14.96 -10.32 23.35
C ARG A 130 14.54 -9.57 24.61
N HIS A 131 13.70 -10.22 25.40
CA HIS A 131 13.26 -9.74 26.69
C HIS A 131 14.14 -10.31 27.81
N THR A 132 14.00 -9.78 29.03
CA THR A 132 14.86 -10.13 30.18
C THR A 132 14.67 -11.55 30.69
N ASP A 133 13.55 -12.20 30.33
CA ASP A 133 13.29 -13.63 30.57
C ASP A 133 14.03 -14.55 29.59
N GLY A 134 14.77 -13.97 28.64
CA GLY A 134 15.50 -14.70 27.63
C GLY A 134 14.68 -15.07 26.40
N LEU A 135 13.38 -14.75 26.33
CA LEU A 135 12.55 -15.05 25.16
C LEU A 135 12.53 -13.90 24.15
N LEU A 136 12.31 -14.22 22.87
CA LEU A 136 12.01 -13.23 21.83
C LEU A 136 10.52 -12.87 21.79
N TYR A 137 10.26 -11.56 21.76
CA TYR A 137 8.92 -11.00 21.59
C TYR A 137 8.86 -10.11 20.36
N TRP A 138 7.69 -10.05 19.72
CA TRP A 138 7.46 -9.14 18.61
C TRP A 138 7.48 -7.68 19.07
N THR A 139 7.93 -6.83 18.17
CA THR A 139 7.87 -5.38 18.29
C THR A 139 7.25 -4.78 17.04
N ILE A 140 6.50 -3.70 17.21
CA ILE A 140 5.98 -2.88 16.12
C ILE A 140 6.44 -1.44 16.33
N ASN A 141 7.02 -0.83 15.30
CA ASN A 141 7.61 0.52 15.34
C ASN A 141 8.59 0.74 16.50
N GLY A 142 9.32 -0.31 16.88
CA GLY A 142 10.30 -0.28 17.98
C GLY A 142 9.72 -0.51 19.38
N GLU A 143 8.40 -0.56 19.53
CA GLU A 143 7.72 -0.84 20.80
C GLU A 143 7.28 -2.30 20.91
N TRP A 144 7.02 -2.77 22.14
CA TRP A 144 6.54 -4.14 22.36
C TRP A 144 5.16 -4.33 21.75
N LEU A 145 4.99 -5.41 20.99
CA LEU A 145 3.68 -5.80 20.51
C LEU A 145 2.86 -6.38 21.66
N LEU A 146 1.67 -5.82 21.89
CA LEU A 146 0.76 -6.26 22.93
C LEU A 146 -0.48 -6.96 22.35
N ASP A 147 -0.94 -8.00 23.02
CA ASP A 147 -2.25 -8.61 22.77
C ASP A 147 -3.40 -7.77 23.36
N ALA A 148 -4.64 -8.19 23.13
CA ALA A 148 -5.83 -7.51 23.64
C ALA A 148 -5.89 -7.41 25.19
N ASN A 149 -5.12 -8.24 25.90
CA ASN A 149 -5.03 -8.24 27.36
C ASN A 149 -3.84 -7.42 27.88
N GLY A 150 -3.05 -6.80 26.99
CA GLY A 150 -1.85 -6.04 27.32
C GLY A 150 -0.60 -6.89 27.55
N ASN A 151 -0.61 -8.18 27.19
CA ASN A 151 0.57 -9.04 27.30
C ASN A 151 1.46 -8.92 26.07
N LYS A 152 2.78 -9.02 26.26
CA LYS A 152 3.73 -9.07 25.14
C LYS A 152 3.50 -10.32 24.29
N VAL A 153 3.50 -10.16 22.96
CA VAL A 153 3.29 -11.26 22.01
C VAL A 153 4.61 -12.00 21.76
N PRO A 154 4.75 -13.28 22.17
CA PRO A 154 5.99 -14.04 21.97
C PRO A 154 6.18 -14.39 20.48
N ALA A 155 7.40 -14.21 19.99
CA ALA A 155 7.79 -14.57 18.62
C ALA A 155 8.23 -16.02 18.48
N GLU A 156 8.57 -16.63 19.61
CA GLU A 156 8.96 -18.02 19.70
C GLU A 156 8.03 -18.80 20.62
N GLY A 157 7.96 -20.11 20.38
CA GLY A 157 7.26 -20.99 21.29
C GLY A 157 8.06 -21.21 22.56
N LYS A 158 7.38 -21.50 23.67
CA LYS A 158 8.08 -22.03 24.85
C LYS A 158 8.64 -23.39 24.48
N ASN A 159 9.94 -23.63 24.71
CA ASN A 159 10.46 -24.99 24.65
C ASN A 159 9.70 -25.84 25.69
N GLY A 160 9.31 -27.07 25.34
CA GLY A 160 8.87 -28.03 26.35
C GLY A 160 9.99 -28.22 27.37
N GLU A 161 9.67 -28.38 28.65
CA GLU A 161 10.69 -28.64 29.68
C GLU A 161 11.55 -29.85 29.28
N ASP A 162 12.87 -29.68 29.24
CA ASP A 162 13.81 -30.77 28.98
C ASP A 162 13.66 -31.82 30.10
N GLY A 163 13.11 -33.01 29.79
CA GLY A 163 13.16 -34.12 30.74
C GLY A 163 12.14 -35.25 30.62
N GLN A 164 11.02 -35.07 29.93
CA GLN A 164 10.12 -36.15 29.50
C GLN A 164 9.52 -35.75 28.15
N GLN A 165 8.82 -36.64 27.44
CA GLN A 165 8.02 -36.29 26.26
C GLN A 165 6.86 -35.37 26.70
N GLY A 166 7.17 -34.13 27.08
CA GLY A 166 6.21 -33.08 27.34
C GLY A 166 5.52 -32.75 26.02
N ALA A 167 4.25 -32.33 26.11
CA ALA A 167 3.57 -31.78 24.95
C ALA A 167 4.46 -30.70 24.31
N PRO A 168 4.56 -30.64 22.96
CA PRO A 168 5.24 -29.53 22.30
C PRO A 168 4.72 -28.22 22.90
N GLY A 169 5.62 -27.35 23.38
CA GLY A 169 5.20 -26.08 23.91
C GLY A 169 4.50 -25.25 22.82
N ALA A 170 3.59 -24.37 23.23
CA ALA A 170 2.80 -23.58 22.28
C ALA A 170 3.73 -22.81 21.34
N ASN A 171 3.43 -22.84 20.03
CA ASN A 171 4.17 -22.08 19.02
C ASN A 171 4.10 -20.57 19.33
N GLY A 172 5.15 -19.84 18.95
CA GLY A 172 5.10 -18.38 18.91
C GLY A 172 4.02 -17.91 17.95
N ILE A 173 3.41 -16.77 18.25
CA ILE A 173 2.39 -16.16 17.39
C ILE A 173 3.11 -15.50 16.20
N THR A 174 2.54 -15.52 15.00
CA THR A 174 3.05 -14.76 13.85
C THR A 174 2.01 -13.70 13.49
N PRO A 175 2.31 -12.39 13.64
CA PRO A 175 1.39 -11.34 13.27
C PRO A 175 1.08 -11.34 11.77
N LEU A 176 -0.11 -10.89 11.41
CA LEU A 176 -0.48 -10.58 10.03
C LEU A 176 -0.87 -9.12 9.93
N LEU A 177 -0.41 -8.41 8.90
CA LEU A 177 -0.77 -7.03 8.62
C LEU A 177 -1.70 -6.94 7.41
N ARG A 178 -2.62 -5.99 7.44
CA ARG A 178 -3.43 -5.58 6.30
C ARG A 178 -3.70 -4.08 6.34
N ILE A 179 -4.23 -3.57 5.25
CA ILE A 179 -4.79 -2.22 5.15
C ILE A 179 -6.31 -2.36 5.08
N ASN A 180 -7.03 -1.65 5.93
CA ASN A 180 -8.50 -1.71 5.98
C ASN A 180 -9.15 -0.76 4.94
N ALA A 181 -10.49 -0.75 4.88
CA ALA A 181 -11.23 0.06 3.92
C ALA A 181 -11.08 1.58 4.14
N GLU A 182 -10.62 2.00 5.32
CA GLU A 182 -10.32 3.38 5.67
C GLU A 182 -8.84 3.74 5.41
N PHE A 183 -8.07 2.85 4.78
CA PHE A 183 -6.64 3.00 4.49
C PHE A 183 -5.76 3.06 5.74
N HIS A 184 -6.19 2.49 6.86
CA HIS A 184 -5.37 2.34 8.05
C HIS A 184 -4.80 0.92 8.16
N TRP A 185 -3.62 0.82 8.76
CA TRP A 185 -3.03 -0.48 9.07
C TRP A 185 -3.78 -1.16 10.21
N GLU A 186 -4.05 -2.45 10.01
CA GLU A 186 -4.56 -3.34 11.02
C GLU A 186 -3.69 -4.58 11.13
N MET A 187 -3.68 -5.17 12.30
CA MET A 187 -2.92 -6.35 12.61
C MET A 187 -3.80 -7.43 13.22
N SER A 188 -3.53 -8.68 12.84
CA SER A 188 -4.11 -9.87 13.46
C SER A 188 -3.02 -10.67 14.19
N LEU A 189 -3.40 -11.24 15.33
CA LEU A 189 -2.57 -12.13 16.15
C LEU A 189 -3.14 -13.56 16.21
N ASP A 190 -4.20 -13.83 15.45
CA ASP A 190 -5.00 -15.05 15.53
C ASP A 190 -5.31 -15.62 14.13
N GLU A 191 -4.33 -15.52 13.23
CA GLU A 191 -4.40 -16.03 11.85
C GLU A 191 -5.49 -15.36 11.00
N GLY A 192 -5.73 -14.07 11.23
CA GLY A 192 -6.64 -13.24 10.44
C GLY A 192 -8.10 -13.29 10.89
N LYS A 193 -8.41 -13.92 12.03
CA LYS A 193 -9.78 -14.02 12.54
C LYS A 193 -10.27 -12.71 13.14
N THR A 194 -9.40 -12.02 13.90
CA THR A 194 -9.66 -10.70 14.46
C THR A 194 -8.54 -9.74 14.09
N TRP A 195 -8.89 -8.46 14.01
CA TRP A 195 -8.02 -7.39 13.54
C TRP A 195 -8.11 -6.19 14.49
N GLN A 196 -6.97 -5.62 14.84
CA GLN A 196 -6.84 -4.43 15.66
C GLN A 196 -6.05 -3.35 14.91
N LEU A 197 -6.43 -2.09 15.08
CA LEU A 197 -5.71 -0.97 14.46
C LEU A 197 -4.27 -0.91 14.98
N VAL A 198 -3.34 -0.76 14.04
CA VAL A 198 -1.96 -0.37 14.36
C VAL A 198 -1.96 1.11 14.65
N LYS A 199 -1.40 1.49 15.79
CA LYS A 199 -1.38 2.87 16.27
C LYS A 199 0.05 3.38 16.40
N ASP A 200 0.22 4.67 16.27
CA ASP A 200 1.47 5.36 16.62
C ASP A 200 1.61 5.56 18.14
N ALA A 201 2.64 6.29 18.55
CA ALA A 201 2.94 6.56 19.95
C ALA A 201 1.90 7.45 20.65
N ASP A 202 1.16 8.25 19.87
CA ASP A 202 0.10 9.12 20.36
C ASP A 202 -1.26 8.38 20.45
N GLY A 203 -1.32 7.16 19.90
CA GLY A 203 -2.50 6.30 19.91
C GLY A 203 -3.37 6.45 18.67
N ASP A 204 -2.92 7.20 17.68
CA ASP A 204 -3.61 7.46 16.43
C ASP A 204 -3.39 6.32 15.42
N PRO A 205 -4.42 5.90 14.66
CA PRO A 205 -4.26 4.85 13.66
C PRO A 205 -3.26 5.24 12.58
N ILE A 206 -2.36 4.33 12.21
CA ILE A 206 -1.34 4.60 11.19
C ILE A 206 -1.97 4.51 9.79
N PRO A 207 -1.94 5.59 8.99
CA PRO A 207 -2.43 5.56 7.62
C PRO A 207 -1.40 4.90 6.69
N ALA A 208 -1.89 3.99 5.84
CA ALA A 208 -1.09 3.31 4.82
C ALA A 208 -0.84 4.16 3.57
N GLN A 209 -1.57 5.27 3.43
CA GLN A 209 -1.37 6.26 2.39
C GLN A 209 -1.56 7.66 2.99
N GLY A 210 -0.68 8.61 2.68
CA GLY A 210 -0.90 10.00 3.06
C GLY A 210 -2.11 10.61 2.33
N PRO A 211 -2.60 11.78 2.78
CA PRO A 211 -3.75 12.42 2.17
C PRO A 211 -3.57 12.59 0.65
N LYS A 212 -4.67 12.41 -0.10
CA LYS A 212 -4.68 12.72 -1.54
C LYS A 212 -4.27 14.18 -1.70
N GLY A 213 -3.23 14.45 -2.50
CA GLY A 213 -2.85 15.80 -2.85
C GLY A 213 -4.02 16.58 -3.45
N ASP A 214 -4.09 17.87 -3.16
CA ASP A 214 -5.12 18.75 -3.74
C ASP A 214 -5.06 18.68 -5.28
N LYS A 215 -6.23 18.69 -5.93
CA LYS A 215 -6.30 18.81 -7.40
C LYS A 215 -5.63 20.13 -7.80
N GLY A 216 -4.72 20.09 -8.77
CA GLY A 216 -4.12 21.28 -9.37
C GLY A 216 -5.21 22.21 -9.90
N LYS A 217 -4.93 23.52 -9.95
CA LYS A 217 -5.86 24.47 -10.58
C LYS A 217 -5.98 24.14 -12.07
N ASP A 218 -7.17 24.35 -12.63
CA ASP A 218 -7.36 24.28 -14.08
C ASP A 218 -6.37 25.25 -14.77
N GLY A 219 -5.72 24.78 -15.83
CA GLY A 219 -4.83 25.63 -16.63
C GLY A 219 -5.61 26.79 -17.22
N GLN A 220 -5.06 28.00 -17.20
CA GLN A 220 -5.65 29.11 -17.95
C GLN A 220 -5.58 28.82 -19.44
N ASP A 221 -6.65 29.10 -20.18
CA ASP A 221 -6.66 29.08 -21.63
C ASP A 221 -5.48 29.90 -22.16
N GLY A 222 -4.62 29.28 -22.97
CA GLY A 222 -3.45 29.95 -23.52
C GLY A 222 -3.88 31.13 -24.39
N ASP A 223 -3.43 32.34 -24.07
CA ASP A 223 -3.61 33.51 -24.92
C ASP A 223 -2.85 33.28 -26.24
N ALA A 224 -3.60 33.16 -27.34
CA ALA A 224 -3.09 32.91 -28.68
C ALA A 224 -2.49 34.16 -29.36
N ASN A 225 -2.02 35.15 -28.60
CA ASN A 225 -1.27 36.28 -29.14
C ASN A 225 0.18 35.91 -29.42
N LEU A 226 0.40 35.22 -30.54
CA LEU A 226 1.71 35.13 -31.21
C LEU A 226 2.14 36.53 -31.65
N THR A 227 3.04 37.17 -30.89
CA THR A 227 3.75 38.37 -31.36
C THR A 227 5.08 37.93 -31.97
N ILE A 228 5.16 37.88 -33.30
CA ILE A 228 6.42 37.78 -34.01
C ILE A 228 7.07 39.15 -33.92
N THR A 229 8.20 39.26 -33.21
CA THR A 229 9.05 40.44 -33.26
C THR A 229 10.10 40.19 -34.33
N GLU A 230 10.03 40.95 -35.42
CA GLU A 230 11.04 40.95 -36.48
C GLU A 230 12.32 41.57 -35.90
N THR A 231 13.43 40.81 -35.87
CA THR A 231 14.75 41.34 -35.48
C THR A 231 15.56 41.63 -36.74
N ASP A 232 15.91 42.89 -36.96
CA ASP A 232 16.63 43.42 -38.13
C ASP A 232 18.12 42.98 -38.25
N ASP A 233 18.50 41.79 -37.77
CA ASP A 233 19.87 41.31 -37.92
C ASP A 233 19.98 40.33 -39.10
N ALA A 234 19.86 40.88 -40.30
CA ALA A 234 20.46 40.31 -41.50
C ALA A 234 21.95 40.64 -41.51
N ILE A 235 22.80 39.66 -41.20
CA ILE A 235 24.23 39.71 -41.55
C ILE A 235 24.38 39.01 -42.90
N ILE A 236 24.92 39.74 -43.87
CA ILE A 236 25.33 39.28 -45.22
C ILE A 236 26.48 38.28 -45.10
#